data_AF-A0A0F2T5M7-F1
#
_entry.id   AF-A0A0F2T5M7-F1
#
_cell.length_a   1.000
_cell.length_b   1.000
_cell.length_c   1.000
_cell.angle_alpha   90.00
_cell.angle_beta   90.00
_cell.angle_gamma   90.00
#
_symmetry.space_group_name_H-M   'P 1'
#
loop_
_entity.id
_entity.type
_entity.pdbx_description
1 polymer ?
#
loop_
_entity_poly.entity_id
_entity_poly.type
_entity_poly.pdbx_seq_one_letter_code
_entity_poly.pdbx_strand_id
1 'polypeptide(L)'
;LSFAQRRLWFLHRLEGPSGTYNIPMALRLSGALDREALAAALADVVGRHESLRTVFPEDDGVPYQRVLEGVAPELAVREVTAGEVEGALSAAAA
;
A
#
# COMPACT_ATOMS: atom_id res chain seq x y z
N LEU A 1 13.48 -7.17 12.70
CA LEU A 1 12.09 -6.72 12.92
C LEU A 1 11.91 -6.23 14.33
N SER A 2 11.16 -5.14 14.50
CA SER A 2 10.62 -4.78 15.82
C SER A 2 9.69 -5.87 16.35
N PHE A 3 9.37 -5.83 17.65
CA PHE A 3 8.46 -6.80 18.26
C PHE A 3 7.07 -6.79 17.59
N ALA A 4 6.52 -5.60 17.33
CA ALA A 4 5.22 -5.44 16.66
C ALA A 4 5.25 -5.98 15.22
N GLN A 5 6.31 -5.67 14.45
CA GLN A 5 6.46 -6.19 13.09
C GLN A 5 6.56 -7.71 13.05
N ARG A 6 7.32 -8.32 13.97
CA ARG A 6 7.46 -9.77 14.05
C ARG A 6 6.13 -10.46 14.39
N ARG A 7 5.34 -9.86 15.30
CA ARG A 7 3.99 -10.35 15.63
C ARG A 7 3.08 -10.32 14.42
N LEU A 8 3.01 -9.19 13.70
CA LEU A 8 2.16 -9.05 12.51
C LEU A 8 2.60 -9.99 11.39
N TRP A 9 3.91 -10.14 11.16
CA TRP A 9 4.45 -11.09 10.19
C TRP A 9 4.03 -12.53 10.51
N PHE A 10 4.12 -12.94 11.77
CA PHE A 10 3.67 -14.27 12.20
C PHE A 10 2.16 -14.47 11.98
N LEU A 11 1.34 -13.48 12.35
CA LEU A 11 -0.10 -13.54 12.15
C LEU A 11 -0.46 -13.65 10.66
N HIS A 12 0.19 -12.88 9.80
CA HIS A 12 0.00 -12.98 8.35
C HIS A 12 0.34 -14.39 7.81
N ARG A 13 1.40 -15.04 8.32
CA ARG A 13 1.76 -16.41 7.93
C ARG A 13 0.77 -17.46 8.44
N LEU A 14 0.21 -17.25 9.64
CA LEU A 14 -0.74 -18.16 10.26
C LEU A 14 -2.14 -18.07 9.65
N GLU A 15 -2.62 -16.84 9.42
CA GLU A 15 -3.97 -16.56 8.91
C GLU A 15 -4.06 -16.70 7.38
N GLY A 16 -2.93 -16.59 6.67
CA GLY A 16 -2.88 -16.55 5.21
C GLY A 16 -3.23 -15.15 4.65
N PRO A 17 -3.48 -15.04 3.34
CA PRO A 17 -3.88 -13.78 2.72
C PRO A 17 -5.13 -13.21 3.39
N SER A 18 -4.99 -12.05 4.03
CA SER A 18 -6.06 -11.39 4.77
C SER A 18 -5.86 -9.87 4.78
N GLY A 19 -6.97 -9.14 4.65
CA GLY A 19 -7.01 -7.68 4.77
C GLY A 19 -7.11 -7.16 6.21
N THR A 20 -7.11 -8.02 7.24
CA THR A 20 -7.30 -7.63 8.66
C THR A 20 -6.40 -6.47 9.10
N TYR A 21 -5.18 -6.40 8.57
CA TYR A 21 -4.19 -5.38 8.93
C TYR A 21 -3.97 -4.32 7.82
N ASN A 22 -4.82 -4.29 6.79
CA ASN A 22 -4.87 -3.21 5.83
C ASN A 22 -5.49 -1.96 6.49
N ILE A 23 -4.96 -0.78 6.14
CA ILE A 23 -5.50 0.50 6.61
C ILE A 23 -5.99 1.27 5.37
N PRO A 24 -7.16 0.92 4.81
CA PRO A 24 -7.68 1.60 3.63
C PRO A 24 -8.11 3.03 3.98
N MET A 25 -7.87 3.94 3.04
CA MET A 25 -8.32 5.33 3.14
C MET A 25 -8.88 5.77 1.78
N ALA A 26 -10.01 6.48 1.81
CA ALA A 26 -10.61 7.09 0.62
C ALA A 26 -10.60 8.62 0.75
N LEU A 27 -10.20 9.31 -0.32
CA LEU A 27 -10.16 10.75 -0.41
C LEU A 27 -11.03 11.21 -1.59
N ARG A 28 -11.82 12.27 -1.39
CA ARG A 28 -12.54 12.95 -2.47
C ARG A 28 -11.77 14.22 -2.85
N LEU A 29 -11.24 14.23 -4.07
CA LEU A 29 -10.62 15.41 -4.67
C LEU A 29 -11.67 16.14 -5.52
N SER A 30 -11.64 17.47 -5.53
CA SER A 30 -12.57 18.30 -6.31
C SER A 30 -11.79 19.33 -7.13
N GLY A 31 -12.30 19.67 -8.31
CA GLY A 31 -11.61 20.53 -9.27
C GLY A 31 -10.80 19.73 -10.30
N ALA A 32 -9.98 20.43 -11.07
CA ALA A 32 -9.07 19.81 -12.02
C ALA A 32 -7.96 19.06 -11.28
N LEU A 33 -7.78 17.77 -11.59
CA LEU A 33 -6.72 16.96 -11.04
C LEU A 33 -5.59 16.83 -12.08
N ASP A 34 -4.42 17.37 -11.75
CA ASP A 34 -3.19 17.05 -12.46
C ASP A 34 -2.69 15.67 -12.01
N ARG A 35 -2.87 14.68 -12.89
CA ARG A 35 -2.54 13.27 -12.59
C ARG A 35 -1.05 13.03 -12.59
N GLU A 36 -0.28 13.73 -13.42
CA GLU A 36 1.17 13.59 -13.50
C GLU A 36 1.82 14.16 -12.24
N ALA A 37 1.35 15.33 -11.79
CA ALA A 37 1.78 15.93 -10.54
C ALA A 37 1.47 15.03 -9.33
N LEU A 38 0.27 14.43 -9.28
CA LEU A 38 -0.10 13.49 -8.21
C LEU A 38 0.80 12.25 -8.21
N ALA A 39 1.04 11.64 -9.38
CA ALA A 39 1.93 10.48 -9.48
C ALA A 39 3.36 10.81 -9.04
N ALA A 40 3.89 11.98 -9.45
CA ALA A 40 5.21 12.44 -9.04
C ALA A 40 5.29 12.70 -7.53
N ALA A 41 4.26 13.30 -6.93
CA ALA A 41 4.18 13.53 -5.49
C ALA A 41 4.15 12.21 -4.69
N LEU A 42 3.38 11.22 -5.16
CA LEU A 42 3.36 9.88 -4.54
C LEU A 42 4.73 9.20 -4.63
N ALA A 43 5.40 9.27 -5.78
CA ALA A 43 6.75 8.72 -5.95
C ALA A 43 7.77 9.41 -5.03
N ASP A 44 7.69 10.72 -4.86
CA ASP A 44 8.56 11.49 -3.95
C ASP A 44 8.34 11.11 -2.48
N VAL A 45 7.08 10.94 -2.05
CA VAL A 45 6.75 10.43 -0.71
C VAL A 45 7.33 9.02 -0.50
N VAL A 46 7.12 8.10 -1.45
CA VAL A 46 7.68 6.74 -1.35
C VAL A 46 9.21 6.75 -1.33
N GLY A 47 9.85 7.58 -2.14
CA GLY A 47 11.31 7.74 -2.15
C GLY A 47 11.86 8.21 -0.80
N ARG A 48 11.22 9.22 -0.19
CA ARG A 48 11.62 9.81 1.09
C ARG A 48 11.44 8.88 2.29
N HIS A 49 10.44 7.99 2.28
CA HIS A 49 10.07 7.18 3.43
C HIS A 49 10.49 5.70 3.28
N GLU A 50 11.51 5.29 4.02
CA GLU A 50 12.03 3.91 4.06
C GLU A 50 10.93 2.86 4.35
N SER A 51 9.98 3.20 5.24
CA SER A 51 8.89 2.30 5.62
C SER A 51 8.00 1.90 4.44
N LEU A 52 7.84 2.78 3.44
CA LEU A 52 7.03 2.53 2.23
C LEU A 52 7.79 1.69 1.19
N ARG A 53 9.09 1.48 1.39
CA ARG A 53 9.96 0.68 0.51
C ARG A 53 10.51 -0.56 1.19
N THR A 54 10.03 -0.88 2.39
CA THR A 54 10.48 -2.06 3.15
C THR A 54 9.65 -3.29 2.79
N VAL A 55 10.32 -4.36 2.38
CA VAL A 55 9.74 -5.70 2.26
C VAL A 55 10.27 -6.63 3.36
N PHE A 56 9.54 -7.71 3.62
CA PHE A 56 9.80 -8.66 4.71
C PHE A 56 10.09 -10.09 4.21
N PRO A 57 11.21 -10.31 3.50
CA PRO A 57 11.63 -11.65 3.08
C PRO A 57 11.95 -12.54 4.29
N GLU A 58 11.93 -13.84 4.04
CA GLU A 58 12.31 -14.90 4.98
C GLU A 58 13.57 -15.59 4.45
N ASP A 59 14.54 -15.83 5.33
CA ASP A 59 15.73 -16.66 5.06
C ASP A 59 15.84 -17.70 6.18
N ASP A 60 15.84 -18.99 5.83
CA ASP A 60 15.82 -20.12 6.77
C ASP A 60 14.82 -19.97 7.94
N GLY A 61 13.59 -19.52 7.64
CA GLY A 61 12.54 -19.32 8.63
C GLY A 61 12.67 -18.05 9.48
N VAL A 62 13.68 -17.23 9.24
CA VAL A 62 13.93 -15.98 9.96
C VAL A 62 13.57 -14.78 9.08
N PRO A 63 12.54 -13.99 9.45
CA PRO A 63 12.19 -12.81 8.67
C PRO A 63 13.07 -11.61 9.01
N TYR A 64 13.41 -10.85 7.97
CA TYR A 64 14.20 -9.61 8.08
C TYR A 64 13.58 -8.47 7.27
N GLN A 65 14.08 -7.25 7.48
CA GLN A 65 13.66 -6.08 6.70
C GLN A 65 14.64 -5.87 5.57
N ARG A 66 14.13 -5.70 4.36
CA ARG A 66 14.92 -5.26 3.21
C ARG A 66 14.30 -4.01 2.63
N VAL A 67 15.04 -2.92 2.65
CA VAL A 67 14.67 -1.67 1.98
C VAL A 67 14.99 -1.81 0.49
N LEU A 68 14.01 -1.50 -0.35
CA LEU A 68 14.17 -1.50 -1.80
C LEU A 68 14.53 -0.09 -2.29
N GLU A 69 15.42 -0.03 -3.27
CA GLU A 69 15.78 1.21 -3.97
C GLU A 69 14.98 1.38 -5.26
N GLY A 70 14.75 2.63 -5.66
CA GLY A 70 14.11 2.95 -6.94
C GLY A 70 12.65 2.50 -7.08
N VAL A 71 11.94 2.30 -5.96
CA VAL A 71 10.52 1.93 -5.98
C VAL A 71 9.65 3.16 -6.20
N ALA A 72 8.76 3.09 -7.18
CA ALA A 72 7.70 4.06 -7.40
C ALA A 72 6.34 3.34 -7.36
N PRO A 73 5.31 3.94 -6.74
CA PRO A 73 3.98 3.36 -6.71
C PRO A 73 3.32 3.47 -8.10
N GLU A 74 2.59 2.43 -8.50
CA GLU A 74 1.71 2.50 -9.67
C GLU A 74 0.41 3.23 -9.29
N LEU A 75 0.07 4.29 -10.03
CA LEU A 75 -1.20 4.98 -9.88
C LEU A 75 -2.23 4.41 -10.88
N ALA A 76 -2.91 3.34 -10.47
CA ALA A 76 -3.99 2.76 -11.27
C ALA A 76 -5.19 3.72 -11.35
N VAL A 77 -5.64 4.02 -12.57
CA VAL A 77 -6.80 4.90 -12.81
C VAL A 77 -7.93 4.10 -13.43
N ARG A 78 -9.12 4.24 -12.85
CA ARG A 78 -10.35 3.63 -13.38
C ARG A 78 -11.44 4.69 -13.52
N GLU A 79 -12.11 4.69 -14.66
CA GLU A 79 -13.35 5.44 -14.85
C GLU A 79 -14.52 4.68 -14.24
N VAL A 80 -15.33 5.37 -13.45
CA VAL A 80 -16.52 4.84 -12.79
C VAL A 80 -17.64 5.87 -12.87
N THR A 81 -18.88 5.39 -12.97
CA THR A 81 -20.05 6.27 -12.83
C THR A 81 -20.29 6.64 -11.37
N ALA A 82 -21.09 7.67 -11.12
CA ALA A 82 -21.40 8.11 -9.76
C ALA A 82 -22.04 6.99 -8.89
N GLY A 83 -22.85 6.11 -9.48
CA GLY A 83 -23.49 4.99 -8.77
C GLY A 83 -22.54 3.83 -8.45
N GLU A 84 -21.37 3.77 -9.08
CA GLU A 84 -20.41 2.67 -8.93
C GLU A 84 -19.30 2.99 -7.92
N VAL A 85 -19.19 4.24 -7.47
CA VAL A 85 -18.08 4.71 -6.62
C VAL A 85 -17.95 3.88 -5.34
N GLU A 86 -19.06 3.62 -4.64
CA GLU A 86 -19.05 2.85 -3.38
C GLU A 86 -18.56 1.41 -3.59
N GLY A 87 -19.05 0.74 -4.65
CA GLY A 87 -18.61 -0.60 -5.01
C GLY A 87 -17.14 -0.64 -5.43
N ALA A 88 -16.69 0.37 -6.19
CA ALA A 88 -15.30 0.48 -6.61
C ALA A 88 -14.35 0.70 -5.42
N LEU A 89 -14.72 1.54 -4.46
CA LEU A 89 -13.94 1.75 -3.23
C LEU A 89 -13.91 0.50 -2.36
N SER A 90 -15.04 -0.20 -2.21
CA SER A 90 -15.09 -1.43 -1.42
C SER A 90 -14.23 -2.53 -2.03
N ALA A 91 -14.25 -2.68 -3.36
CA ALA A 91 -13.40 -3.64 -4.06
C ALA A 91 -11.91 -3.29 -3.97
N ALA A 92 -11.55 -2.00 -3.95
CA ALA A 92 -10.16 -1.57 -3.80
C ALA A 92 -9.61 -1.73 -2.37
N ALA A 93 -10.49 -1.86 -1.37
CA ALA A 93 -10.13 -2.02 0.04
C ALA A 93 -10.07 -3.49 0.50
N ALA A 94 -10.59 -4.42 -0.31
CA ALA A 94 -10.63 -5.85 -0.04
C ALA A 94 -9.26 -6.52 -0.30
#